data_AF-A0A978U203-F1
#
_entry.id   AF-A0A978U203-F1
#
_cell.length_a   1.000
_cell.length_b   1.000
_cell.length_c   1.000
_cell.angle_alpha   90.00
_cell.angle_beta   90.00
_cell.angle_gamma   90.00
#
_symmetry.space_group_name_H-M   'P 1'
#
loop_
_entity.id
_entity.type
_entity.pdbx_description
1 polymer ?
#
loop_
_entity_poly.entity_id
_entity_poly.type
_entity_poly.pdbx_seq_one_letter_code
_entity_poly.pdbx_strand_id
1 'polypeptide(L)'
;MWKKLLLSAVLGLGIGGGLGLLLMTWVLNYLGRSAAATMGNSAMMSTAAHATNASLAQPPPPETRFLVVAGGGAPSYNEIALEKNVLYFQRTLQVLGFNPAIASIFFANGNDGRATIRYLDGQGQERFKAPQIPHLQGASTITNVTNWLRQNATQGAGRSLFFYFTGHGRKNRSNLDNNAMILWNEELLSVQRFSSLLDQSPQVQPVVAVMVQCYSGSFANLIYQGGNPNRPLAAQNRCGFFATLRHLPSVGCTPEVNEADYEDYSSSFFAGLSGRTRTGQVAASADYDRNGKVSYREAHAFVKVDSVTTDLPISTLEAWMERETSTVNTQTFLQQPINTLLPGARPERRHVIQTLSAELGFSPQRSFAAQKQRPANEHQATLQERLRMELLHVARENLIRRTGTPTQLSTLNRLLDCEGGSWQPERAGAVAGSS
;
A
#
# COMPACT_ATOMS: atom_id res chain seq x y z
N MET A 1 49.08 28.26 6.36
CA MET A 1 49.10 29.13 7.56
C MET A 1 48.08 28.59 8.53
N TRP A 2 48.58 27.81 9.50
CA TRP A 2 48.57 28.14 10.93
C TRP A 2 47.19 27.92 11.57
N LYS A 3 46.96 26.78 12.23
CA LYS A 3 47.55 26.20 13.47
C LYS A 3 46.54 26.45 14.61
N LYS A 4 45.92 25.39 15.17
CA LYS A 4 46.32 24.66 16.41
C LYS A 4 45.51 25.19 17.61
N LEU A 5 45.23 24.51 18.73
CA LEU A 5 45.56 23.21 19.37
C LEU A 5 44.61 23.11 20.60
N LEU A 6 44.15 21.97 21.11
CA LEU A 6 44.72 21.06 22.17
C LEU A 6 43.49 20.31 22.71
N LEU A 7 43.38 18.99 22.92
CA LEU A 7 44.23 17.87 23.33
C LEU A 7 44.80 17.91 24.75
N SER A 8 44.52 16.80 25.45
CA SER A 8 45.25 16.13 26.54
C SER A 8 44.68 16.36 27.95
N ALA A 9 44.67 15.43 28.89
CA ALA A 9 44.78 13.95 28.97
C ALA A 9 44.87 13.61 30.48
N VAL A 10 44.85 12.30 30.79
CA VAL A 10 45.57 11.62 31.89
C VAL A 10 44.81 11.28 33.20
N LEU A 11 44.56 9.97 33.31
CA LEU A 11 44.81 8.98 34.39
C LEU A 11 44.52 9.29 35.87
N GLY A 12 43.97 8.27 36.55
CA GLY A 12 44.10 8.09 38.01
C GLY A 12 43.38 6.85 38.54
N LEU A 13 44.13 5.91 39.11
CA LEU A 13 43.72 4.62 39.72
C LEU A 13 43.02 4.77 41.09
N GLY A 14 42.32 3.71 41.54
CA GLY A 14 41.97 3.46 42.96
C GLY A 14 40.68 2.65 43.14
N ILE A 15 40.72 1.31 43.17
CA ILE A 15 40.68 0.44 44.37
C ILE A 15 39.37 0.55 45.19
N GLY A 16 38.65 -0.57 45.32
CA GLY A 16 38.08 -0.97 46.63
C GLY A 16 36.63 -1.47 46.69
N GLY A 17 36.47 -2.81 46.77
CA GLY A 17 35.46 -3.53 47.57
C GLY A 17 34.01 -3.53 47.06
N GLY A 18 33.24 -4.62 47.07
CA GLY A 18 33.42 -5.97 47.59
C GLY A 18 32.06 -6.67 47.48
N LEU A 19 32.03 -7.80 46.80
CA LEU A 19 30.86 -8.68 46.66
C LEU A 19 31.33 -10.06 47.13
N GLY A 20 30.73 -10.57 48.20
CA GLY A 20 31.11 -11.85 48.82
C GLY A 20 29.90 -12.53 49.45
N LEU A 21 29.48 -13.63 48.82
CA LEU A 21 28.49 -14.61 49.29
C LEU A 21 28.95 -15.34 50.57
N LEU A 22 27.99 -15.80 51.37
CA LEU A 22 28.01 -17.06 52.15
C LEU A 22 26.56 -17.57 52.23
N LEU A 23 26.15 -18.65 51.53
CA LEU A 23 26.30 -20.10 51.81
C LEU A 23 25.43 -20.65 52.94
N MET A 24 24.56 -21.61 52.61
CA MET A 24 24.22 -22.85 53.35
C MET A 24 22.94 -23.47 52.75
N THR A 25 22.66 -24.77 52.66
CA THR A 25 23.36 -26.05 52.41
C THR A 25 22.24 -27.13 52.41
N TRP A 26 22.57 -28.33 51.90
CA TRP A 26 21.92 -29.65 52.09
C TRP A 26 20.78 -30.08 51.13
N VAL A 27 20.64 -31.33 50.63
CA VAL A 27 21.50 -32.41 50.07
C VAL A 27 20.63 -33.70 50.02
N LEU A 28 20.62 -34.41 48.86
CA LEU A 28 20.32 -35.85 48.61
C LEU A 28 18.83 -36.31 48.76
N ASN A 29 18.26 -37.28 48.03
CA ASN A 29 18.82 -38.28 47.10
C ASN A 29 17.70 -39.09 46.38
N TYR A 30 18.16 -39.88 45.39
CA TYR A 30 17.72 -41.22 44.95
C TYR A 30 16.96 -41.42 43.62
N LEU A 31 17.67 -42.21 42.79
CA LEU A 31 17.42 -42.77 41.46
C LEU A 31 16.58 -44.06 41.53
N GLY A 32 16.02 -44.50 40.40
CA GLY A 32 15.75 -45.93 40.21
C GLY A 32 14.79 -46.31 39.08
N ARG A 33 15.34 -46.91 38.01
CA ARG A 33 14.72 -47.34 36.76
C ARG A 33 14.03 -48.73 36.80
N SER A 34 13.05 -48.89 35.90
CA SER A 34 12.82 -50.00 34.94
C SER A 34 11.84 -51.18 35.18
N ALA A 35 11.05 -51.39 34.11
CA ALA A 35 10.59 -52.63 33.44
C ALA A 35 9.30 -53.35 33.91
N ALA A 36 8.32 -53.49 32.99
CA ALA A 36 7.95 -54.76 32.34
C ALA A 36 6.62 -54.63 31.55
N ALA A 37 6.53 -55.34 30.43
CA ALA A 37 5.39 -55.43 29.52
C ALA A 37 4.38 -56.52 29.94
N THR A 38 3.11 -56.39 29.53
CA THR A 38 2.18 -57.51 29.33
C THR A 38 1.19 -57.20 28.19
N MET A 39 0.93 -58.23 27.38
CA MET A 39 0.00 -58.28 26.25
C MET A 39 -1.45 -58.52 26.71
N GLY A 40 -2.42 -58.03 25.93
CA GLY A 40 -3.83 -58.44 26.00
C GLY A 40 -4.58 -58.09 24.72
N ASN A 41 -4.87 -59.11 23.89
CA ASN A 41 -5.75 -59.07 22.72
C ASN A 41 -7.22 -59.03 23.17
N SER A 42 -8.09 -58.25 22.50
CA SER A 42 -9.41 -58.71 22.00
C SER A 42 -10.20 -57.62 21.26
N ALA A 43 -10.69 -58.04 20.09
CA ALA A 43 -11.95 -57.70 19.42
C ALA A 43 -12.18 -56.31 18.79
N MET A 44 -12.23 -56.34 17.46
CA MET A 44 -12.84 -55.36 16.57
C MET A 44 -14.31 -55.09 16.91
N MET A 45 -14.71 -53.82 16.93
CA MET A 45 -16.01 -53.40 16.44
C MET A 45 -15.83 -52.17 15.54
N SER A 46 -16.11 -52.39 14.27
CA SER A 46 -16.19 -51.39 13.22
C SER A 46 -17.42 -50.52 13.44
N THR A 47 -17.20 -49.23 13.70
CA THR A 47 -18.21 -48.19 13.44
C THR A 47 -17.57 -47.18 12.51
N ALA A 48 -17.85 -47.34 11.21
CA ALA A 48 -17.53 -46.37 10.18
C ALA A 48 -18.33 -45.08 10.43
N ALA A 49 -17.74 -44.16 11.19
CA ALA A 49 -18.21 -42.79 11.26
C ALA A 49 -17.89 -42.13 9.90
N HIS A 50 -18.94 -41.95 9.10
CA HIS A 50 -18.89 -41.16 7.87
C HIS A 50 -18.44 -39.75 8.23
N ALA A 51 -17.18 -39.43 7.93
CA ALA A 51 -16.70 -38.06 7.94
C ALA A 51 -17.42 -37.32 6.83
N THR A 52 -18.50 -36.63 7.18
CA THR A 52 -19.10 -35.62 6.32
C THR A 52 -18.05 -34.55 6.07
N ASN A 53 -17.56 -34.46 4.82
CA ASN A 53 -16.79 -33.34 4.31
C ASN A 53 -17.65 -32.07 4.40
N ALA A 54 -17.72 -31.46 5.58
CA ALA A 54 -18.15 -30.09 5.71
C ALA A 54 -17.07 -29.23 5.04
N SER A 55 -17.33 -28.87 3.78
CA SER A 55 -16.65 -27.77 3.12
C SER A 55 -16.75 -26.57 4.06
N LEU A 56 -15.62 -26.18 4.67
CA LEU A 56 -15.49 -24.94 5.41
C LEU A 56 -15.66 -23.82 4.38
N ALA A 57 -16.90 -23.41 4.15
CA ALA A 57 -17.21 -22.23 3.38
C ALA A 57 -16.42 -21.07 4.01
N GLN A 58 -15.57 -20.42 3.22
CA GLN A 58 -14.85 -19.25 3.68
C GLN A 58 -15.87 -18.21 4.17
N PRO A 59 -15.64 -17.57 5.34
CA PRO A 59 -16.54 -16.52 5.80
C PRO A 59 -16.65 -15.43 4.72
N PRO A 60 -17.82 -14.80 4.58
CA PRO A 60 -17.99 -13.73 3.61
C PRO A 60 -16.95 -12.63 3.87
N PRO A 61 -16.43 -11.99 2.81
CA PRO A 61 -15.47 -10.92 2.98
C PRO A 61 -16.06 -9.81 3.86
N PRO A 62 -15.25 -9.21 4.74
CA PRO A 62 -15.72 -8.17 5.64
C PRO A 62 -16.25 -6.98 4.83
N GLU A 63 -17.39 -6.43 5.26
CA GLU A 63 -17.97 -5.22 4.65
C GLU A 63 -16.92 -4.11 4.60
N THR A 64 -16.79 -3.46 3.44
CA THR A 64 -15.77 -2.43 3.22
C THR A 64 -16.31 -1.05 3.56
N ARG A 65 -15.66 -0.36 4.50
CA ARG A 65 -15.87 1.06 4.76
C ARG A 65 -14.95 1.88 3.87
N PHE A 66 -15.50 2.86 3.17
CA PHE A 66 -14.73 3.75 2.31
C PHE A 66 -14.59 5.13 2.95
N LEU A 67 -13.36 5.59 3.08
CA LEU A 67 -13.04 6.98 3.44
C LEU A 67 -12.29 7.62 2.27
N VAL A 68 -12.88 8.66 1.70
CA VAL A 68 -12.27 9.48 0.65
C VAL A 68 -11.95 10.86 1.23
N VAL A 69 -10.68 11.25 1.16
CA VAL A 69 -10.22 12.59 1.57
C VAL A 69 -9.57 13.24 0.36
N ALA A 70 -10.12 14.35 -0.09
CA ALA A 70 -9.76 14.92 -1.38
C ALA A 70 -9.71 16.46 -1.39
N GLY A 71 -9.19 17.00 -2.48
CA GLY A 71 -9.16 18.44 -2.75
C GLY A 71 -7.86 19.12 -2.31
N GLY A 72 -7.76 20.40 -2.65
CA GLY A 72 -6.64 21.26 -2.31
C GLY A 72 -6.68 21.79 -0.88
N GLY A 73 -5.59 22.41 -0.46
CA GLY A 73 -5.48 23.07 0.85
C GLY A 73 -5.98 24.51 0.85
N ALA A 74 -6.08 25.14 -0.32
CA ALA A 74 -6.59 26.48 -0.54
C ALA A 74 -7.16 26.59 -1.97
N PRO A 75 -7.98 27.62 -2.28
CA PRO A 75 -8.53 27.79 -3.62
C PRO A 75 -7.48 27.79 -4.73
N SER A 76 -6.32 28.42 -4.51
CA SER A 76 -5.25 28.56 -5.51
C SER A 76 -4.64 27.23 -5.98
N TYR A 77 -4.87 26.13 -5.28
CA TYR A 77 -4.44 24.78 -5.70
C TYR A 77 -5.48 23.73 -5.29
N ASN A 78 -6.76 24.06 -5.45
CA ASN A 78 -7.87 23.12 -5.33
C ASN A 78 -8.45 22.86 -6.72
N GLU A 79 -7.71 22.12 -7.53
CA GLU A 79 -8.01 21.91 -8.95
C GLU A 79 -9.26 21.05 -9.18
N ILE A 80 -9.96 21.34 -10.29
CA ILE A 80 -11.12 20.54 -10.75
C ILE A 80 -10.78 19.07 -10.97
N ALA A 81 -9.56 18.77 -11.40
CA ALA A 81 -9.00 17.42 -11.48
C ALA A 81 -9.30 16.56 -10.22
N LEU A 82 -9.13 17.15 -9.03
CA LEU A 82 -9.35 16.46 -7.75
C LEU A 82 -10.84 16.12 -7.53
N GLU A 83 -11.75 16.99 -7.96
CA GLU A 83 -13.19 16.70 -7.95
C GLU A 83 -13.51 15.58 -8.94
N LYS A 84 -12.94 15.61 -10.14
CA LYS A 84 -13.14 14.58 -11.17
C LYS A 84 -12.67 13.20 -10.72
N ASN A 85 -11.60 13.14 -9.93
CA ASN A 85 -11.13 11.90 -9.33
C ASN A 85 -12.14 11.30 -8.36
N VAL A 86 -12.77 12.13 -7.51
CA VAL A 86 -13.82 11.66 -6.60
C VAL A 86 -15.05 11.18 -7.38
N LEU A 87 -15.47 11.90 -8.41
CA LEU A 87 -16.60 11.50 -9.26
C LEU A 87 -16.30 10.18 -10.00
N TYR A 88 -15.08 9.99 -10.49
CA TYR A 88 -14.67 8.74 -11.12
C TYR A 88 -14.64 7.58 -10.12
N PHE A 89 -14.15 7.80 -8.90
CA PHE A 89 -14.23 6.80 -7.83
C PHE A 89 -15.68 6.39 -7.54
N GLN A 90 -16.63 7.34 -7.49
CA GLN A 90 -18.06 7.02 -7.32
C GLN A 90 -18.62 6.17 -8.47
N ARG A 91 -18.24 6.48 -9.73
CA ARG A 91 -18.61 5.64 -10.88
C ARG A 91 -17.99 4.24 -10.80
N THR A 92 -16.75 4.15 -10.32
CA THR A 92 -16.03 2.88 -10.10
C THR A 92 -16.78 2.01 -9.08
N LEU A 93 -17.25 2.60 -7.98
CA LEU A 93 -18.10 1.91 -7.00
C LEU A 93 -19.38 1.37 -7.67
N GLN A 94 -20.07 2.18 -8.48
CA GLN A 94 -21.28 1.74 -9.19
C GLN A 94 -21.00 0.57 -10.14
N VAL A 95 -19.92 0.65 -10.94
CA VAL A 95 -19.51 -0.42 -11.87
C VAL A 95 -19.26 -1.72 -11.12
N LEU A 96 -18.71 -1.65 -9.91
CA LEU A 96 -18.40 -2.80 -9.06
C LEU A 96 -19.57 -3.22 -8.17
N GLY A 97 -20.77 -2.67 -8.37
CA GLY A 97 -22.01 -3.07 -7.69
C GLY A 97 -22.23 -2.43 -6.32
N PHE A 98 -21.43 -1.44 -5.93
CA PHE A 98 -21.59 -0.71 -4.68
C PHE A 98 -22.46 0.55 -4.87
N ASN A 99 -23.22 0.91 -3.84
CA ASN A 99 -23.88 2.22 -3.79
C ASN A 99 -22.85 3.30 -3.39
N PRO A 100 -22.60 4.35 -4.19
CA PRO A 100 -21.64 5.40 -3.85
C PRO A 100 -21.89 6.11 -2.52
N ALA A 101 -23.12 6.11 -2.02
CA ALA A 101 -23.47 6.71 -0.73
C ALA A 101 -22.83 6.02 0.48
N ILE A 102 -22.29 4.80 0.32
CA ILE A 102 -21.55 4.11 1.40
C ILE A 102 -20.18 4.76 1.66
N ALA A 103 -19.67 5.54 0.71
CA ALA A 103 -18.40 6.22 0.85
C ALA A 103 -18.54 7.50 1.67
N SER A 104 -17.70 7.62 2.70
CA SER A 104 -17.56 8.86 3.44
C SER A 104 -16.59 9.77 2.72
N ILE A 105 -17.08 10.88 2.18
CA ILE A 105 -16.30 11.78 1.32
C ILE A 105 -16.11 13.12 2.01
N PHE A 106 -14.86 13.54 2.15
CA PHE A 106 -14.48 14.89 2.55
C PHE A 106 -13.67 15.56 1.44
N PHE A 107 -14.04 16.78 1.04
CA PHE A 107 -13.43 17.48 -0.08
C PHE A 107 -13.23 18.95 0.24
N ALA A 108 -11.99 19.47 0.14
CA ALA A 108 -11.62 20.88 0.31
C ALA A 108 -12.47 21.63 1.36
N ASN A 109 -13.18 22.69 0.96
CA ASN A 109 -14.10 23.48 1.79
C ASN A 109 -15.44 22.81 2.11
N GLY A 110 -15.73 21.65 1.54
CA GLY A 110 -16.94 20.89 1.80
C GLY A 110 -18.21 21.54 1.24
N ASN A 111 -19.26 21.52 2.05
CA ASN A 111 -20.62 21.95 1.67
C ASN A 111 -20.91 23.43 2.00
N ASP A 112 -19.88 24.28 2.13
CA ASP A 112 -20.06 25.68 2.55
C ASP A 112 -20.51 26.64 1.41
N GLY A 113 -20.70 26.11 0.20
CA GLY A 113 -21.18 26.83 -0.97
C GLY A 113 -20.18 27.78 -1.62
N ARG A 114 -18.98 27.96 -1.04
CA ARG A 114 -17.97 28.86 -1.61
C ARG A 114 -17.36 28.27 -2.89
N ALA A 115 -17.11 29.16 -3.84
CA ALA A 115 -16.41 28.83 -5.07
C ALA A 115 -14.90 28.70 -4.81
N THR A 116 -14.42 27.47 -4.66
CA THR A 116 -13.02 27.17 -4.30
C THR A 116 -12.36 26.21 -5.26
N ILE A 117 -13.12 25.51 -6.12
CA ILE A 117 -12.55 24.61 -7.13
C ILE A 117 -12.05 25.45 -8.28
N ARG A 118 -10.74 25.43 -8.50
CA ARG A 118 -10.02 26.13 -9.56
C ARG A 118 -10.08 25.36 -10.87
N TYR A 119 -10.45 26.04 -11.95
CA TYR A 119 -10.47 25.48 -13.30
C TYR A 119 -10.18 26.53 -14.36
N LEU A 120 -9.80 26.09 -15.57
CA LEU A 120 -9.69 26.96 -16.75
C LEU A 120 -10.99 26.92 -17.57
N ASP A 121 -11.58 28.08 -17.86
CA ASP A 121 -12.73 28.16 -18.76
C ASP A 121 -12.34 27.97 -20.24
N GLY A 122 -13.31 28.03 -21.16
CA GLY A 122 -13.07 27.84 -22.59
C GLY A 122 -12.15 28.88 -23.25
N GLN A 123 -11.78 29.94 -22.54
CA GLN A 123 -10.81 30.96 -22.97
C GLN A 123 -9.45 30.79 -22.27
N GLY A 124 -9.28 29.74 -21.46
CA GLY A 124 -8.09 29.53 -20.65
C GLY A 124 -8.00 30.45 -19.44
N GLN A 125 -9.09 31.13 -19.04
CA GLN A 125 -9.08 31.99 -17.87
C GLN A 125 -9.39 31.19 -16.60
N GLU A 126 -8.67 31.49 -15.53
CA GLU A 126 -8.90 30.86 -14.23
C GLU A 126 -10.25 31.30 -13.65
N ARG A 127 -11.05 30.31 -13.26
CA ARG A 127 -12.37 30.47 -12.65
C ARG A 127 -12.47 29.56 -11.43
N PHE A 128 -13.47 29.86 -10.60
CA PHE A 128 -13.78 29.08 -9.41
C PHE A 128 -15.24 28.61 -9.42
N LYS A 129 -15.49 27.39 -8.94
CA LYS A 129 -16.84 26.88 -8.69
C LYS A 129 -16.93 26.18 -7.34
N ALA A 130 -18.15 26.00 -6.83
CA ALA A 130 -18.38 25.20 -5.65
C ALA A 130 -18.24 23.69 -5.97
N PRO A 131 -17.88 22.85 -4.98
CA PRO A 131 -17.90 21.40 -5.14
C PRO A 131 -19.28 20.86 -5.54
N GLN A 132 -19.29 19.97 -6.53
CA GLN A 132 -20.46 19.26 -7.05
C GLN A 132 -20.22 17.76 -6.94
N ILE A 133 -20.10 17.29 -5.69
CA ILE A 133 -19.84 15.89 -5.36
C ILE A 133 -21.05 15.31 -4.64
N PRO A 134 -21.76 14.33 -5.23
CA PRO A 134 -22.85 13.63 -4.55
C PRO A 134 -22.39 13.02 -3.22
N HIS A 135 -23.24 13.07 -2.20
CA HIS A 135 -22.98 12.50 -0.86
C HIS A 135 -21.74 13.07 -0.14
N LEU A 136 -21.31 14.29 -0.47
CA LEU A 136 -20.22 14.98 0.22
C LEU A 136 -20.58 15.22 1.69
N GLN A 137 -19.78 14.68 2.62
CA GLN A 137 -20.04 14.79 4.06
C GLN A 137 -19.52 16.09 4.66
N GLY A 138 -18.48 16.68 4.07
CA GLY A 138 -17.97 17.96 4.54
C GLY A 138 -16.57 18.30 4.03
N ALA A 139 -15.93 19.25 4.69
CA ALA A 139 -14.59 19.74 4.36
C ALA A 139 -13.50 18.70 4.70
N SER A 140 -12.43 18.64 3.91
CA SER A 140 -11.26 17.79 4.17
C SER A 140 -10.32 18.39 5.21
N THR A 141 -10.82 18.72 6.39
CA THR A 141 -10.03 19.25 7.52
C THR A 141 -9.45 18.15 8.39
N ILE A 142 -8.37 18.45 9.14
CA ILE A 142 -7.82 17.52 10.14
C ILE A 142 -8.91 17.08 11.11
N THR A 143 -9.78 18.00 11.54
CA THR A 143 -10.86 17.71 12.49
C THR A 143 -11.82 16.66 11.95
N ASN A 144 -12.32 16.83 10.72
CA ASN A 144 -13.27 15.89 10.12
C ASN A 144 -12.63 14.51 9.91
N VAL A 145 -11.41 14.46 9.36
CA VAL A 145 -10.67 13.22 9.15
C VAL A 145 -10.38 12.50 10.47
N THR A 146 -9.95 13.24 11.49
CA THR A 146 -9.66 12.68 12.82
C THR A 146 -10.92 12.13 13.47
N ASN A 147 -12.03 12.88 13.42
CA ASN A 147 -13.31 12.44 13.99
C ASN A 147 -13.82 11.18 13.30
N TRP A 148 -13.72 11.11 11.97
CA TRP A 148 -14.10 9.93 11.22
C TRP A 148 -13.26 8.71 11.62
N LEU A 149 -11.93 8.85 11.66
CA LEU A 149 -11.03 7.75 12.04
C LEU A 149 -11.27 7.26 13.48
N ARG A 150 -11.56 8.17 14.41
CA ARG A 150 -11.94 7.82 15.79
C ARG A 150 -13.29 7.09 15.87
N GLN A 151 -14.26 7.46 15.05
CA GLN A 151 -15.53 6.72 14.97
C GLN A 151 -15.34 5.35 14.32
N ASN A 152 -14.52 5.26 13.28
CA ASN A 152 -14.17 3.98 12.66
C ASN A 152 -13.42 3.07 13.66
N ALA A 153 -12.61 3.63 14.57
CA ALA A 153 -11.93 2.86 15.59
C ALA A 153 -12.88 2.06 16.51
N THR A 154 -14.12 2.52 16.70
CA THR A 154 -15.12 1.81 17.53
C THR A 154 -16.08 0.94 16.70
N GLN A 155 -16.30 1.30 15.44
CA GLN A 155 -17.32 0.67 14.57
C GLN A 155 -16.74 -0.19 13.43
N GLY A 156 -15.42 -0.26 13.32
CA GLY A 156 -14.70 -0.92 12.21
C GLY A 156 -14.36 -2.39 12.45
N ALA A 157 -14.69 -2.95 13.63
CA ALA A 157 -14.34 -4.31 13.96
C ALA A 157 -15.00 -5.30 12.99
N GLY A 158 -14.21 -6.22 12.41
CA GLY A 158 -14.69 -7.18 11.41
C GLY A 158 -15.04 -6.56 10.05
N ARG A 159 -14.70 -5.29 9.81
CA ARG A 159 -14.87 -4.59 8.53
C ARG A 159 -13.50 -4.23 7.96
N SER A 160 -13.37 -4.07 6.63
CA SER A 160 -12.16 -3.51 6.02
C SER A 160 -12.31 -1.99 5.88
N LEU A 161 -11.18 -1.27 5.91
CA LEU A 161 -11.12 0.16 5.58
C LEU A 161 -10.40 0.32 4.25
N PHE A 162 -11.08 0.89 3.26
CA PHE A 162 -10.45 1.40 2.05
C PHE A 162 -10.33 2.93 2.17
N PHE A 163 -9.11 3.41 2.32
CA PHE A 163 -8.79 4.83 2.37
C PHE A 163 -8.30 5.30 1.00
N TYR A 164 -8.94 6.32 0.44
CA TYR A 164 -8.52 6.96 -0.80
C TYR A 164 -8.19 8.42 -0.54
N PHE A 165 -6.95 8.82 -0.86
CA PHE A 165 -6.53 10.22 -0.87
C PHE A 165 -6.21 10.68 -2.29
N THR A 166 -6.77 11.82 -2.70
CA THR A 166 -6.40 12.52 -3.94
C THR A 166 -6.31 14.02 -3.70
N GLY A 167 -5.09 14.55 -3.80
CA GLY A 167 -4.82 15.94 -3.42
C GLY A 167 -3.34 16.25 -3.44
N HIS A 168 -2.92 17.19 -2.59
CA HIS A 168 -1.53 17.66 -2.58
C HIS A 168 -0.72 17.05 -1.45
N GLY A 169 0.59 16.93 -1.68
CA GLY A 169 1.55 16.36 -0.75
C GLY A 169 2.66 17.34 -0.38
N ARG A 170 3.04 17.39 0.89
CA ARG A 170 4.15 18.19 1.40
C ARG A 170 5.35 17.31 1.73
N LYS A 171 6.48 17.57 1.08
CA LYS A 171 7.77 16.95 1.41
C LYS A 171 8.31 17.48 2.73
N ASN A 172 8.63 16.56 3.64
CA ASN A 172 9.37 16.85 4.85
C ASN A 172 10.87 16.70 4.56
N ARG A 173 11.57 17.83 4.35
CA ARG A 173 12.99 17.83 3.96
C ARG A 173 13.91 17.23 5.02
N SER A 174 13.51 17.27 6.28
CA SER A 174 14.29 16.73 7.40
C SER A 174 14.04 15.25 7.65
N ASN A 175 12.88 14.73 7.23
CA ASN A 175 12.51 13.33 7.39
C ASN A 175 11.57 12.87 6.28
N LEU A 176 12.14 12.28 5.22
CA LEU A 176 11.39 11.75 4.08
C LEU A 176 10.49 10.54 4.42
N ASP A 177 10.62 9.96 5.61
CA ASP A 177 9.72 8.92 6.11
C ASP A 177 8.45 9.50 6.74
N ASN A 178 8.38 10.82 6.92
CA ASN A 178 7.26 11.53 7.55
C ASN A 178 6.80 12.75 6.73
N ASN A 179 6.56 12.55 5.43
CA ASN A 179 5.87 13.54 4.60
C ASN A 179 4.40 13.71 5.05
N ALA A 180 3.67 14.63 4.42
CA ALA A 180 2.29 14.92 4.80
C ALA A 180 1.34 15.06 3.61
N MET A 181 0.07 14.72 3.85
CA MET A 181 -1.06 15.18 3.06
C MET A 181 -1.30 16.65 3.40
N ILE A 182 -1.62 17.47 2.39
CA ILE A 182 -2.14 18.82 2.59
C ILE A 182 -3.67 18.74 2.58
N LEU A 183 -4.27 19.13 3.69
CA LEU A 183 -5.70 19.19 3.94
C LEU A 183 -6.19 20.64 3.81
N TRP A 184 -7.52 20.82 3.80
CA TRP A 184 -8.11 22.15 3.70
C TRP A 184 -7.60 23.10 4.79
N ASN A 185 -7.43 24.39 4.46
CA ASN A 185 -6.78 25.41 5.28
C ASN A 185 -5.28 25.16 5.53
N GLU A 186 -4.56 24.59 4.55
CA GLU A 186 -3.11 24.28 4.65
C GLU A 186 -2.74 23.32 5.80
N GLU A 187 -3.72 22.63 6.35
CA GLU A 187 -3.49 21.73 7.47
C GLU A 187 -2.66 20.52 7.02
N LEU A 188 -1.63 20.14 7.77
CA LEU A 188 -0.75 19.02 7.42
C LEU A 188 -1.08 17.78 8.25
N LEU A 189 -1.45 16.70 7.57
CA LEU A 189 -1.60 15.37 8.17
C LEU A 189 -0.42 14.49 7.75
N SER A 190 0.57 14.37 8.63
CA SER A 190 1.80 13.61 8.38
C SER A 190 1.58 12.09 8.43
N VAL A 191 2.51 11.31 7.86
CA VAL A 191 2.51 9.84 7.94
C VAL A 191 2.38 9.37 9.38
N GLN A 192 3.18 9.93 10.30
CA GLN A 192 3.16 9.51 11.69
C GLN A 192 1.83 9.83 12.36
N ARG A 193 1.30 11.05 12.17
CA ARG A 193 0.01 11.44 12.75
C ARG A 193 -1.14 10.60 12.20
N PHE A 194 -1.17 10.36 10.89
CA PHE A 194 -2.17 9.51 10.25
C PHE A 194 -2.09 8.07 10.77
N SER A 195 -0.89 7.50 10.83
CA SER A 195 -0.68 6.13 11.29
C SER A 195 -1.03 5.97 12.78
N SER A 196 -0.76 6.96 13.62
CA SER A 196 -1.19 6.97 15.02
C SER A 196 -2.72 7.03 15.21
N LEU A 197 -3.46 7.58 14.23
CA LEU A 197 -4.92 7.47 14.21
C LEU A 197 -5.35 6.07 13.80
N LEU A 198 -4.68 5.46 12.81
CA LEU A 198 -4.94 4.07 12.42
C LEU A 198 -4.59 3.07 13.53
N ASP A 199 -3.61 3.37 14.38
CA ASP A 199 -3.22 2.52 15.53
C ASP A 199 -4.37 2.33 16.53
N GLN A 200 -5.35 3.24 16.54
CA GLN A 200 -6.54 3.16 17.38
C GLN A 200 -7.61 2.22 16.80
N SER A 201 -7.49 1.80 15.54
CA SER A 201 -8.48 0.93 14.89
C SER A 201 -8.47 -0.49 15.47
N PRO A 202 -9.57 -1.27 15.38
CA PRO A 202 -9.60 -2.64 15.86
C PRO A 202 -8.53 -3.49 15.16
N GLN A 203 -7.83 -4.37 15.91
CA GLN A 203 -6.74 -5.19 15.36
C GLN A 203 -7.18 -6.04 14.15
N VAL A 204 -8.44 -6.47 14.14
CA VAL A 204 -9.05 -7.31 13.10
C VAL A 204 -9.54 -6.54 11.87
N GLN A 205 -9.35 -5.21 11.79
CA GLN A 205 -9.71 -4.41 10.62
C GLN A 205 -8.51 -4.30 9.65
N PRO A 206 -8.59 -4.88 8.44
CA PRO A 206 -7.63 -4.60 7.39
C PRO A 206 -7.77 -3.16 6.91
N VAL A 207 -6.66 -2.49 6.62
CA VAL A 207 -6.62 -1.14 6.03
C VAL A 207 -5.88 -1.18 4.71
N VAL A 208 -6.53 -0.73 3.64
CA VAL A 208 -5.94 -0.54 2.32
C VAL A 208 -5.97 0.95 1.99
N ALA A 209 -4.81 1.52 1.70
CA ALA A 209 -4.69 2.93 1.31
C ALA A 209 -4.32 3.07 -0.17
N VAL A 210 -5.04 3.89 -0.91
CA VAL A 210 -4.63 4.38 -2.23
C VAL A 210 -4.39 5.87 -2.11
N MET A 211 -3.18 6.33 -2.41
CA MET A 211 -2.81 7.73 -2.19
C MET A 211 -2.18 8.35 -3.44
N VAL A 212 -2.88 9.34 -3.97
CA VAL A 212 -2.56 10.06 -5.21
C VAL A 212 -2.17 11.49 -4.88
N GLN A 213 -0.87 11.67 -4.68
CA GLN A 213 -0.23 12.96 -4.42
C GLN A 213 1.29 12.86 -4.55
N CYS A 214 1.95 14.01 -4.65
CA CYS A 214 3.40 14.13 -4.51
C CYS A 214 3.92 13.47 -3.21
N TYR A 215 5.03 12.76 -3.30
CA TYR A 215 5.72 12.14 -2.17
C TYR A 215 4.93 11.05 -1.42
N SER A 216 3.87 10.53 -2.04
CA SER A 216 2.94 9.53 -1.48
C SER A 216 3.64 8.27 -0.99
N GLY A 217 4.73 7.82 -1.61
CA GLY A 217 5.50 6.65 -1.16
C GLY A 217 6.05 6.72 0.26
N SER A 218 6.08 7.90 0.90
CA SER A 218 6.39 8.02 2.34
C SER A 218 5.33 7.36 3.22
N PHE A 219 4.09 7.29 2.75
CA PHE A 219 2.99 6.65 3.46
C PHE A 219 3.07 5.13 3.41
N ALA A 220 4.00 4.53 2.66
CA ALA A 220 4.29 3.11 2.79
C ALA A 220 4.69 2.71 4.22
N ASN A 221 5.16 3.68 5.03
CA ASN A 221 5.46 3.45 6.44
C ASN A 221 4.20 3.27 7.32
N LEU A 222 2.98 3.40 6.79
CA LEU A 222 1.73 3.18 7.54
C LEU A 222 1.62 1.77 8.15
N ILE A 223 2.40 0.81 7.62
CA ILE A 223 2.49 -0.57 8.09
C ILE A 223 3.16 -0.70 9.46
N TYR A 224 3.89 0.33 9.90
CA TYR A 224 4.59 0.38 11.18
C TYR A 224 3.76 1.13 12.24
N GLN A 225 3.94 0.76 13.51
CA GLN A 225 3.34 1.50 14.63
C GLN A 225 3.76 2.97 14.57
N GLY A 226 2.77 3.87 14.63
CA GLY A 226 2.98 5.30 14.53
C GLY A 226 3.64 5.75 13.22
N GLY A 227 3.60 4.92 12.16
CA GLY A 227 4.17 5.28 10.85
C GLY A 227 5.69 5.38 10.84
N ASN A 228 6.37 4.76 11.81
CA ASN A 228 7.82 4.87 11.97
C ASN A 228 8.51 3.54 11.62
N PRO A 229 9.35 3.49 10.58
CA PRO A 229 10.00 2.25 10.14
C PRO A 229 11.03 1.68 11.14
N ASN A 230 11.37 2.42 12.19
CA ASN A 230 12.21 1.93 13.30
C ASN A 230 11.39 1.31 14.44
N ARG A 231 10.06 1.20 14.28
CA ARG A 231 9.14 0.57 15.23
C ARG A 231 8.65 -0.77 14.67
N PRO A 232 8.12 -1.67 15.51
CA PRO A 232 7.47 -2.88 15.03
C PRO A 232 6.33 -2.58 14.06
N LEU A 233 5.92 -3.58 13.28
CA LEU A 233 4.71 -3.49 12.48
C LEU A 233 3.49 -3.20 13.35
N ALA A 234 2.53 -2.46 12.79
CA ALA A 234 1.22 -2.26 13.39
C ALA A 234 0.51 -3.61 13.59
N ALA A 235 -0.32 -3.71 14.62
CA ALA A 235 -1.09 -4.93 14.89
C ALA A 235 -2.15 -5.19 13.81
N GLN A 236 -2.76 -4.12 13.28
CA GLN A 236 -3.71 -4.17 12.16
C GLN A 236 -2.99 -4.54 10.87
N ASN A 237 -3.60 -5.38 10.02
CA ASN A 237 -3.10 -5.60 8.67
C ASN A 237 -3.30 -4.33 7.86
N ARG A 238 -2.20 -3.72 7.43
CA ARG A 238 -2.26 -2.50 6.62
C ARG A 238 -1.38 -2.66 5.39
N CYS A 239 -1.88 -2.16 4.27
CA CYS A 239 -1.15 -2.07 3.03
C CYS A 239 -1.60 -0.82 2.27
N GLY A 240 -0.86 -0.47 1.23
CA GLY A 240 -1.22 0.63 0.39
C GLY A 240 -0.44 0.72 -0.89
N PHE A 241 -0.96 1.57 -1.76
CA PHE A 241 -0.47 1.81 -3.11
C PHE A 241 -0.40 3.31 -3.35
N PHE A 242 0.74 3.74 -3.87
CA PHE A 242 1.14 5.15 -3.88
C PHE A 242 1.51 5.55 -5.30
N ALA A 243 1.12 6.77 -5.68
CA ALA A 243 1.39 7.31 -7.00
C ALA A 243 2.88 7.32 -7.34
N THR A 244 3.73 7.71 -6.39
CA THR A 244 5.17 7.90 -6.65
C THR A 244 6.02 7.63 -5.41
N LEU A 245 7.35 7.68 -5.57
CA LEU A 245 8.31 7.48 -4.49
C LEU A 245 8.28 8.61 -3.46
N ARG A 246 8.70 8.32 -2.21
CA ARG A 246 8.71 9.26 -1.07
C ARG A 246 9.46 10.59 -1.28
N HIS A 247 10.27 10.71 -2.32
CA HIS A 247 11.11 11.88 -2.58
C HIS A 247 10.79 12.60 -3.88
N LEU A 248 9.86 12.07 -4.68
CA LEU A 248 9.49 12.58 -6.00
C LEU A 248 8.10 13.25 -5.97
N PRO A 249 7.89 14.28 -6.80
CA PRO A 249 6.55 14.75 -7.12
C PRO A 249 5.77 13.69 -7.90
N SER A 250 4.46 13.87 -7.98
CA SER A 250 3.53 13.07 -8.79
C SER A 250 2.83 13.98 -9.79
N VAL A 251 2.44 13.44 -10.94
CA VAL A 251 1.62 14.15 -11.92
C VAL A 251 0.14 14.11 -11.53
N GLY A 252 -0.66 15.00 -12.12
CA GLY A 252 -2.10 14.94 -12.00
C GLY A 252 -2.78 16.04 -11.18
N CYS A 253 -2.08 17.12 -10.81
CA CYS A 253 -2.73 18.32 -10.28
C CYS A 253 -2.81 19.37 -11.39
N THR A 254 -3.94 19.41 -12.13
CA THR A 254 -4.13 20.37 -13.23
C THR A 254 -5.49 21.10 -13.16
N PRO A 255 -5.55 22.41 -13.48
CA PRO A 255 -6.81 23.14 -13.62
C PRO A 255 -7.54 22.88 -14.95
N GLU A 256 -6.99 22.07 -15.87
CA GLU A 256 -7.67 21.73 -17.13
C GLU A 256 -8.98 20.96 -16.88
N VAL A 257 -10.05 21.31 -17.62
CA VAL A 257 -11.43 20.85 -17.37
C VAL A 257 -11.82 19.56 -18.10
N ASN A 258 -11.13 19.23 -19.18
CA ASN A 258 -11.49 18.08 -19.99
C ASN A 258 -11.02 16.79 -19.29
N GLU A 259 -11.98 15.96 -18.86
CA GLU A 259 -11.67 14.68 -18.22
C GLU A 259 -10.86 13.75 -19.13
N ALA A 260 -10.92 13.89 -20.46
CA ALA A 260 -10.12 13.11 -21.39
C ALA A 260 -8.65 13.57 -21.48
N ASP A 261 -8.35 14.82 -21.12
CA ASP A 261 -7.00 15.38 -21.17
C ASP A 261 -6.28 15.23 -19.82
N TYR A 262 -6.98 14.66 -18.84
CA TYR A 262 -6.52 14.51 -17.48
C TYR A 262 -6.39 13.05 -17.12
N GLU A 263 -5.16 12.60 -16.85
CA GLU A 263 -4.92 11.25 -16.38
C GLU A 263 -3.80 11.23 -15.32
N ASP A 264 -4.03 10.45 -14.27
CA ASP A 264 -3.16 10.32 -13.10
C ASP A 264 -3.12 8.87 -12.61
N TYR A 265 -2.40 8.60 -11.52
CA TYR A 265 -2.34 7.27 -10.93
C TYR A 265 -3.74 6.65 -10.69
N SER A 266 -4.70 7.42 -10.15
CA SER A 266 -6.05 6.90 -9.87
C SER A 266 -6.81 6.55 -11.15
N SER A 267 -6.54 7.25 -12.24
CA SER A 267 -7.15 6.99 -13.55
C SER A 267 -6.91 5.54 -13.97
N SER A 268 -5.63 5.14 -14.00
CA SER A 268 -5.22 3.78 -14.31
C SER A 268 -5.57 2.77 -13.22
N PHE A 269 -5.44 3.12 -11.94
CA PHE A 269 -5.70 2.18 -10.85
C PHE A 269 -7.16 1.72 -10.85
N PHE A 270 -8.10 2.66 -10.94
CA PHE A 270 -9.52 2.32 -10.97
C PHE A 270 -9.95 1.74 -12.33
N ALA A 271 -9.24 2.05 -13.41
CA ALA A 271 -9.46 1.39 -14.70
C ALA A 271 -9.10 -0.09 -14.63
N GLY A 272 -7.93 -0.41 -14.08
CA GLY A 272 -7.51 -1.79 -13.83
C GLY A 272 -8.47 -2.52 -12.88
N LEU A 273 -8.91 -1.86 -11.81
CA LEU A 273 -9.80 -2.46 -10.81
C LEU A 273 -11.21 -2.74 -11.32
N SER A 274 -11.79 -1.84 -12.13
CA SER A 274 -13.19 -1.91 -12.57
C SER A 274 -13.38 -2.41 -14.02
N GLY A 275 -12.30 -2.46 -14.80
CA GLY A 275 -12.37 -2.71 -16.25
C GLY A 275 -13.00 -1.57 -17.05
N ARG A 276 -13.18 -0.39 -16.44
CA ARG A 276 -13.76 0.80 -17.07
C ARG A 276 -12.85 2.00 -16.88
N THR A 277 -12.52 2.70 -17.96
CA THR A 277 -11.75 3.94 -17.89
C THR A 277 -12.58 5.08 -17.27
N ARG A 278 -11.95 6.22 -16.99
CA ARG A 278 -12.66 7.39 -16.44
C ARG A 278 -13.77 7.94 -17.32
N THR A 279 -13.64 7.75 -18.63
CA THR A 279 -14.61 8.14 -19.65
C THR A 279 -15.66 7.05 -19.91
N GLY A 280 -15.61 5.93 -19.19
CA GLY A 280 -16.57 4.82 -19.29
C GLY A 280 -16.25 3.78 -20.38
N GLN A 281 -15.14 3.94 -21.09
CA GLN A 281 -14.70 2.95 -22.08
C GLN A 281 -14.24 1.66 -21.41
N VAL A 282 -14.22 0.55 -22.16
CA VAL A 282 -13.68 -0.72 -21.66
C VAL A 282 -12.16 -0.60 -21.54
N ALA A 283 -11.61 -0.90 -20.37
CA ALA A 283 -10.18 -1.02 -20.16
C ALA A 283 -9.70 -2.46 -20.41
N ALA A 284 -8.41 -2.63 -20.71
CA ALA A 284 -7.81 -3.96 -20.72
C ALA A 284 -7.94 -4.62 -19.34
N SER A 285 -8.09 -5.95 -19.31
CA SER A 285 -8.21 -6.68 -18.04
C SER A 285 -6.91 -6.63 -17.24
N ALA A 286 -7.02 -6.34 -15.94
CA ALA A 286 -5.93 -6.46 -14.98
C ALA A 286 -5.91 -7.83 -14.26
N ASP A 287 -6.84 -8.75 -14.56
CA ASP A 287 -6.85 -10.13 -14.02
C ASP A 287 -5.72 -10.96 -14.65
N TYR A 288 -4.50 -10.75 -14.15
CA TYR A 288 -3.27 -11.29 -14.71
C TYR A 288 -3.00 -12.71 -14.25
N ASP A 289 -3.55 -13.12 -13.10
CA ASP A 289 -3.52 -14.51 -12.65
C ASP A 289 -4.70 -15.36 -13.15
N ARG A 290 -5.71 -14.72 -13.77
CA ARG A 290 -6.88 -15.35 -14.41
C ARG A 290 -7.79 -16.07 -13.42
N ASN A 291 -7.91 -15.55 -12.20
CA ASN A 291 -8.76 -16.12 -11.17
C ASN A 291 -10.22 -15.60 -11.22
N GLY A 292 -10.52 -14.68 -12.15
CA GLY A 292 -11.84 -14.07 -12.33
C GLY A 292 -12.13 -12.89 -11.41
N LYS A 293 -11.13 -12.40 -10.67
CA LYS A 293 -11.21 -11.24 -9.78
C LYS A 293 -9.94 -10.41 -9.92
N VAL A 294 -10.08 -9.09 -9.89
CA VAL A 294 -8.93 -8.18 -9.86
C VAL A 294 -8.57 -7.85 -8.41
N SER A 295 -7.37 -8.21 -8.00
CA SER A 295 -6.78 -7.78 -6.72
C SER A 295 -6.30 -6.32 -6.77
N TYR A 296 -6.14 -5.68 -5.62
CA TYR A 296 -5.56 -4.33 -5.57
C TYR A 296 -4.13 -4.29 -6.12
N ARG A 297 -3.36 -5.37 -5.95
CA ARG A 297 -2.02 -5.51 -6.51
C ARG A 297 -2.03 -5.62 -8.04
N GLU A 298 -3.02 -6.29 -8.61
CA GLU A 298 -3.23 -6.32 -10.07
C GLU A 298 -3.66 -4.96 -10.62
N ALA A 299 -4.58 -4.28 -9.95
CA ALA A 299 -4.92 -2.90 -10.27
C ALA A 299 -3.70 -1.97 -10.20
N HIS A 300 -2.82 -2.16 -9.21
CA HIS A 300 -1.56 -1.45 -9.11
C HIS A 300 -0.58 -1.79 -10.24
N ALA A 301 -0.50 -3.07 -10.63
CA ALA A 301 0.31 -3.51 -11.76
C ALA A 301 -0.17 -2.91 -13.09
N PHE A 302 -1.48 -2.77 -13.27
CA PHE A 302 -2.07 -2.08 -14.42
C PHE A 302 -1.53 -0.64 -14.57
N VAL A 303 -1.45 0.11 -13.46
CA VAL A 303 -0.87 1.48 -13.48
C VAL A 303 0.56 1.53 -14.02
N LYS A 304 1.35 0.49 -13.74
CA LYS A 304 2.76 0.46 -14.13
C LYS A 304 2.95 0.30 -15.65
N VAL A 305 1.94 -0.25 -16.34
CA VAL A 305 1.97 -0.50 -17.80
C VAL A 305 1.07 0.41 -18.62
N ASP A 306 0.10 1.10 -18.02
CA ASP A 306 -0.85 1.95 -18.75
C ASP A 306 -0.17 3.12 -19.51
N SER A 307 1.14 3.38 -19.29
CA SER A 307 2.00 4.38 -19.97
C SER A 307 1.54 5.86 -19.87
N VAL A 308 0.38 6.08 -19.26
CA VAL A 308 -0.30 7.37 -19.12
C VAL A 308 0.45 8.41 -18.28
N THR A 309 1.17 7.98 -17.24
CA THR A 309 1.83 8.88 -16.27
C THR A 309 3.35 8.71 -16.28
N THR A 310 4.10 9.76 -15.94
CA THR A 310 5.57 9.67 -15.72
C THR A 310 5.93 9.25 -14.29
N ASP A 311 4.93 9.01 -13.45
CA ASP A 311 5.08 8.59 -12.05
C ASP A 311 5.83 7.25 -11.91
N LEU A 312 6.36 7.01 -10.70
CA LEU A 312 6.99 5.74 -10.30
C LEU A 312 6.17 5.07 -9.19
N PRO A 313 5.05 4.40 -9.55
CA PRO A 313 4.19 3.69 -8.61
C PRO A 313 4.94 2.76 -7.67
N ILE A 314 4.58 2.79 -6.39
CA ILE A 314 5.13 1.88 -5.39
C ILE A 314 4.06 1.40 -4.42
N SER A 315 4.20 0.17 -3.94
CA SER A 315 3.35 -0.41 -2.88
C SER A 315 4.07 -0.50 -1.53
N THR A 316 3.31 -0.81 -0.47
CA THR A 316 3.86 -1.08 0.87
C THR A 316 4.85 -2.25 0.87
N LEU A 317 4.52 -3.35 0.20
CA LEU A 317 5.38 -4.53 0.08
C LEU A 317 6.69 -4.16 -0.60
N GLU A 318 6.62 -3.41 -1.70
CA GLU A 318 7.80 -3.01 -2.45
C GLU A 318 8.72 -2.13 -1.60
N ALA A 319 8.18 -1.07 -0.99
CA ALA A 319 8.93 -0.18 -0.10
C ALA A 319 9.56 -0.92 1.09
N TRP A 320 8.82 -1.85 1.70
CA TRP A 320 9.33 -2.70 2.78
C TRP A 320 10.50 -3.56 2.30
N MET A 321 10.37 -4.26 1.18
CA MET A 321 11.46 -5.07 0.62
C MET A 321 12.70 -4.25 0.28
N GLU A 322 12.55 -3.01 -0.20
CA GLU A 322 13.70 -2.15 -0.47
C GLU A 322 14.49 -1.83 0.82
N ARG A 323 13.78 -1.62 1.92
CA ARG A 323 14.38 -1.31 3.23
C ARG A 323 15.07 -2.54 3.81
N GLU A 324 14.40 -3.69 3.82
CA GLU A 324 14.94 -4.95 4.35
C GLU A 324 16.19 -5.43 3.60
N THR A 325 16.29 -5.10 2.32
CA THR A 325 17.40 -5.53 1.45
C THR A 325 18.35 -4.38 1.11
N SER A 326 18.34 -3.28 1.88
CA SER A 326 19.11 -2.08 1.59
C SER A 326 20.63 -2.29 1.54
N THR A 327 21.15 -3.31 2.24
CA THR A 327 22.56 -3.69 2.25
C THR A 327 22.95 -4.63 1.10
N VAL A 328 21.97 -5.15 0.35
CA VAL A 328 22.20 -6.11 -0.73
C VAL A 328 22.73 -5.38 -1.97
N ASN A 329 23.79 -5.93 -2.58
CA ASN A 329 24.28 -5.42 -3.87
C ASN A 329 23.32 -5.81 -5.01
N THR A 330 22.33 -4.95 -5.23
CA THR A 330 21.29 -5.10 -6.24
C THR A 330 21.78 -5.05 -7.69
N GLN A 331 23.01 -4.57 -7.95
CA GLN A 331 23.55 -4.53 -9.32
C GLN A 331 23.76 -5.92 -9.91
N THR A 332 24.08 -6.89 -9.05
CA THR A 332 24.21 -8.29 -9.48
C THR A 332 22.92 -8.83 -10.09
N PHE A 333 21.75 -8.40 -9.60
CA PHE A 333 20.45 -8.80 -10.16
C PHE A 333 20.20 -8.19 -11.54
N LEU A 334 20.58 -6.93 -11.75
CA LEU A 334 20.39 -6.24 -13.02
C LEU A 334 21.36 -6.70 -14.12
N GLN A 335 22.41 -7.45 -13.75
CA GLN A 335 23.38 -8.04 -14.67
C GLN A 335 22.97 -9.43 -15.16
N GLN A 336 21.99 -10.08 -14.53
CA GLN A 336 21.46 -11.36 -15.00
C GLN A 336 20.45 -11.15 -16.14
N PRO A 337 20.30 -12.11 -17.08
CA PRO A 337 19.25 -12.04 -18.10
C PRO A 337 17.86 -11.87 -17.47
N ILE A 338 17.02 -11.03 -18.06
CA ILE A 338 15.68 -10.73 -17.51
C ILE A 338 14.85 -12.01 -17.30
N ASN A 339 14.96 -12.97 -18.22
CA ASN A 339 14.22 -14.24 -18.18
C ASN A 339 14.57 -15.13 -16.98
N THR A 340 15.72 -14.95 -16.31
CA THR A 340 16.06 -15.73 -15.11
C THR A 340 15.23 -15.33 -13.90
N LEU A 341 14.70 -14.10 -13.88
CA LEU A 341 13.86 -13.58 -12.81
C LEU A 341 12.38 -13.93 -13.02
N LEU A 342 11.93 -14.08 -14.27
CA LEU A 342 10.51 -14.31 -14.59
C LEU A 342 9.89 -15.52 -13.87
N PRO A 343 10.54 -16.69 -13.73
CA PRO A 343 9.96 -17.83 -13.02
C PRO A 343 9.58 -17.54 -11.57
N GLY A 344 10.34 -16.68 -10.88
CA GLY A 344 10.06 -16.25 -9.51
C GLY A 344 9.13 -15.03 -9.41
N ALA A 345 8.75 -14.44 -10.54
CA ALA A 345 7.79 -13.34 -10.57
C ALA A 345 6.35 -13.88 -10.49
N ARG A 346 5.55 -13.26 -9.62
CA ARG A 346 4.09 -13.44 -9.57
C ARG A 346 3.43 -13.00 -10.89
N PRO A 347 2.22 -13.48 -11.23
CA PRO A 347 1.59 -13.24 -12.52
C PRO A 347 1.51 -11.77 -12.92
N GLU A 348 1.05 -10.89 -12.03
CA GLU A 348 0.90 -9.47 -12.31
C GLU A 348 2.24 -8.78 -12.55
N ARG A 349 3.26 -9.12 -11.76
CA ARG A 349 4.61 -8.57 -11.93
C ARG A 349 5.29 -9.08 -13.20
N ARG A 350 5.07 -10.36 -13.53
CA ARG A 350 5.56 -10.95 -14.78
C ARG A 350 4.97 -10.22 -15.98
N HIS A 351 3.68 -9.93 -15.96
CA HIS A 351 3.02 -9.13 -16.99
C HIS A 351 3.68 -7.76 -17.13
N VAL A 352 3.86 -7.01 -16.03
CA VAL A 352 4.52 -5.69 -16.06
C VAL A 352 5.93 -5.77 -16.68
N ILE A 353 6.76 -6.72 -16.24
CA ILE A 353 8.12 -6.89 -16.76
C ILE A 353 8.10 -7.18 -18.27
N GLN A 354 7.19 -8.05 -18.72
CA GLN A 354 7.08 -8.42 -20.13
C GLN A 354 6.61 -7.25 -20.99
N THR A 355 5.59 -6.52 -20.55
CA THR A 355 5.05 -5.35 -21.26
C THR A 355 6.09 -4.24 -21.36
N LEU A 356 6.71 -3.86 -20.24
CA LEU A 356 7.75 -2.82 -20.24
C LEU A 356 8.98 -3.24 -21.06
N SER A 357 9.37 -4.51 -21.01
CA SER A 357 10.49 -5.01 -21.84
C SER A 357 10.15 -4.92 -23.32
N ALA A 358 8.93 -5.27 -23.72
CA ALA A 358 8.48 -5.19 -25.10
C ALA A 358 8.45 -3.73 -25.60
N GLU A 359 7.88 -2.81 -24.81
CA GLU A 359 7.83 -1.38 -25.14
C GLU A 359 9.23 -0.75 -25.28
N LEU A 360 10.18 -1.16 -24.44
CA LEU A 360 11.56 -0.70 -24.51
C LEU A 360 12.40 -1.40 -25.61
N GLY A 361 11.85 -2.43 -26.26
CA GLY A 361 12.59 -3.27 -27.21
C GLY A 361 13.69 -4.12 -26.54
N PHE A 362 13.56 -4.42 -25.25
CA PHE A 362 14.54 -5.21 -24.50
C PHE A 362 14.27 -6.70 -24.70
N SER A 363 15.32 -7.43 -25.06
CA SER A 363 15.31 -8.89 -25.15
C SER A 363 15.33 -9.51 -23.74
N PRO A 364 14.42 -10.45 -23.43
CA PRO A 364 14.43 -11.18 -22.16
C PRO A 364 15.68 -12.04 -21.93
N GLN A 365 16.40 -12.42 -23.00
CA GLN A 365 17.62 -13.23 -22.93
C GLN A 365 18.86 -12.42 -22.54
N ARG A 366 18.75 -11.09 -22.48
CA ARG A 366 19.81 -10.18 -22.08
C ARG A 366 19.45 -9.51 -20.76
N SER A 367 20.46 -9.00 -20.07
CA SER A 367 20.26 -8.31 -18.80
C SER A 367 19.75 -6.89 -18.99
N PHE A 368 19.13 -6.32 -17.95
CA PHE A 368 18.75 -4.92 -17.96
C PHE A 368 19.98 -4.02 -18.11
N ALA A 369 21.05 -4.31 -17.37
CA ALA A 369 22.29 -3.53 -17.42
C ALA A 369 22.95 -3.52 -18.81
N ALA A 370 22.86 -4.63 -19.56
CA ALA A 370 23.44 -4.73 -20.91
C ALA A 370 22.61 -4.02 -22.00
N GLN A 371 21.37 -3.63 -21.68
CA GLN A 371 20.41 -3.06 -22.64
C GLN A 371 19.98 -1.65 -22.29
N LYS A 372 20.15 -1.22 -21.03
CA LYS A 372 19.85 0.13 -20.59
C LYS A 372 20.61 1.13 -21.47
N GLN A 373 19.85 2.05 -22.07
CA GLN A 373 20.37 3.14 -22.88
C GLN A 373 20.05 4.47 -22.22
N ARG A 374 20.74 5.53 -22.63
CA ARG A 374 20.33 6.89 -22.29
C ARG A 374 18.92 7.14 -22.84
N PRO A 375 17.92 7.48 -22.00
CA PRO A 375 16.58 7.76 -22.49
C PRO A 375 16.54 8.98 -23.42
N ALA A 376 15.75 8.90 -24.49
CA ALA A 376 15.52 9.97 -25.45
C ALA A 376 14.55 11.03 -24.91
N ASN A 377 13.62 10.65 -24.03
CA ASN A 377 12.64 11.52 -23.41
C ASN A 377 12.26 11.01 -22.00
N GLU A 378 11.44 11.79 -21.28
CA GLU A 378 10.98 11.45 -19.94
C GLU A 378 10.20 10.15 -19.90
N HIS A 379 9.31 9.92 -20.88
CA HIS A 379 8.53 8.68 -20.96
C HIS A 379 9.42 7.44 -21.02
N GLN A 380 10.43 7.41 -21.89
CA GLN A 380 11.38 6.29 -21.97
C GLN A 380 12.19 6.15 -20.67
N ALA A 381 12.51 7.26 -19.99
CA ALA A 381 13.20 7.23 -18.71
C ALA A 381 12.32 6.56 -17.63
N THR A 382 11.03 6.92 -17.59
CA THR A 382 10.03 6.32 -16.70
C THR A 382 9.88 4.82 -16.98
N LEU A 383 9.71 4.40 -18.23
CA LEU A 383 9.58 2.98 -18.57
C LEU A 383 10.81 2.17 -18.15
N GLN A 384 12.02 2.69 -18.42
CA GLN A 384 13.26 2.04 -17.99
C GLN A 384 13.35 1.92 -16.46
N GLU A 385 12.95 2.97 -15.73
CA GLU A 385 13.01 2.97 -14.28
C GLU A 385 11.96 2.04 -13.66
N ARG A 386 10.73 2.00 -14.20
CA ARG A 386 9.70 1.04 -13.80
C ARG A 386 10.17 -0.40 -14.02
N LEU A 387 10.74 -0.71 -15.18
CA LEU A 387 11.29 -2.04 -15.47
C LEU A 387 12.40 -2.40 -14.48
N ARG A 388 13.31 -1.45 -14.21
CA ARG A 388 14.39 -1.63 -13.22
C ARG A 388 13.82 -1.96 -11.84
N MET A 389 12.81 -1.20 -11.39
CA MET A 389 12.15 -1.41 -10.09
C MET A 389 11.54 -2.82 -10.01
N GLU A 390 10.76 -3.25 -11.01
CA GLU A 390 10.12 -4.57 -10.98
C GLU A 390 11.13 -5.72 -10.94
N LEU A 391 12.19 -5.65 -11.74
CA LEU A 391 13.25 -6.67 -11.73
C LEU A 391 13.90 -6.77 -10.34
N LEU A 392 14.17 -5.63 -9.70
CA LEU A 392 14.71 -5.61 -8.34
C LEU A 392 13.72 -6.14 -7.32
N HIS A 393 12.43 -5.83 -7.44
CA HIS A 393 11.41 -6.34 -6.52
C HIS A 393 11.24 -7.85 -6.63
N VAL A 394 11.29 -8.44 -7.84
CA VAL A 394 11.36 -9.91 -8.01
C VAL A 394 12.59 -10.48 -7.31
N ALA A 395 13.77 -9.91 -7.55
CA ALA A 395 15.00 -10.43 -6.99
C ALA A 395 15.03 -10.35 -5.46
N ARG A 396 14.56 -9.24 -4.89
CA ARG A 396 14.46 -9.03 -3.44
C ARG A 396 13.48 -9.99 -2.79
N GLU A 397 12.31 -10.20 -3.40
CA GLU A 397 11.34 -11.16 -2.90
C GLU A 397 11.91 -12.59 -2.91
N ASN A 398 12.55 -13.00 -4.00
CA ASN A 398 13.20 -14.31 -4.09
C ASN A 398 14.34 -14.46 -3.08
N LEU A 399 15.05 -13.37 -2.76
CA LEU A 399 16.06 -13.37 -1.70
C LEU A 399 15.40 -13.60 -0.33
N ILE A 400 14.39 -12.81 0.02
CA ILE A 400 13.67 -12.94 1.29
C ILE A 400 13.04 -14.32 1.44
N ARG A 401 12.46 -14.89 0.38
CA ARG A 401 11.90 -16.26 0.41
C ARG A 401 12.95 -17.35 0.68
N ARG A 402 14.18 -17.16 0.21
CA ARG A 402 15.26 -18.16 0.33
C ARG A 402 16.05 -18.03 1.63
N THR A 403 16.31 -16.79 2.07
CA THR A 403 17.26 -16.51 3.16
C THR A 403 16.64 -15.68 4.29
N GLY A 404 15.39 -15.27 4.17
CA GLY A 404 14.71 -14.44 5.15
C GLY A 404 14.49 -15.18 6.46
N THR A 405 14.55 -14.43 7.55
CA THR A 405 14.15 -14.92 8.88
C THR A 405 12.66 -15.26 8.91
N PRO A 406 12.19 -16.08 9.88
CA PRO A 406 10.76 -16.35 10.05
C PRO A 406 9.91 -15.06 10.15
N THR A 407 10.42 -14.02 10.80
CA THR A 407 9.76 -12.72 10.90
C THR A 407 9.63 -12.02 9.55
N GLN A 408 10.67 -12.07 8.72
CA GLN A 408 10.63 -11.49 7.37
C GLN A 408 9.68 -12.25 6.46
N LEU A 409 9.66 -13.59 6.52
CA LEU A 409 8.72 -14.42 5.76
C LEU A 409 7.27 -14.17 6.18
N SER A 410 7.02 -14.06 7.48
CA SER A 410 5.69 -13.72 8.02
C SER A 410 5.25 -12.33 7.56
N THR A 411 6.15 -11.34 7.59
CA THR A 411 5.86 -9.98 7.12
C THR A 411 5.57 -9.95 5.62
N LEU A 412 6.38 -10.66 4.82
CA LEU A 412 6.18 -10.79 3.37
C LEU A 412 4.79 -11.36 3.07
N ASN A 413 4.41 -12.47 3.71
CA ASN A 413 3.10 -13.10 3.50
C ASN A 413 1.96 -12.18 3.94
N ARG A 414 2.10 -11.53 5.09
CA ARG A 414 1.11 -10.58 5.60
C ARG A 414 0.83 -9.42 4.64
N LEU A 415 1.88 -8.84 4.04
CA LEU A 415 1.74 -7.76 3.07
C LEU A 415 1.18 -8.27 1.74
N LEU A 416 1.61 -9.44 1.29
CA LEU A 416 1.05 -10.12 0.12
C LEU A 416 -0.44 -10.39 0.23
N ASP A 417 -0.89 -10.86 1.40
CA ASP A 417 -2.29 -11.16 1.68
C ASP A 417 -3.12 -9.87 1.69
N CYS A 418 -2.61 -8.81 2.31
CA CYS A 418 -3.30 -7.51 2.33
C CYS A 418 -3.42 -6.91 0.92
N GLU A 419 -2.32 -6.85 0.17
CA GLU A 419 -2.29 -6.28 -1.19
C GLU A 419 -3.03 -7.17 -2.20
N GLY A 420 -3.14 -8.48 -1.93
CA GLY A 420 -3.93 -9.43 -2.71
C GLY A 420 -5.44 -9.34 -2.46
N GLY A 421 -5.89 -8.46 -1.55
CA GLY A 421 -7.32 -8.19 -1.36
C GLY A 421 -8.00 -7.66 -2.62
N SER A 422 -9.32 -7.76 -2.66
CA SER A 422 -10.17 -7.24 -3.73
C SER A 422 -11.47 -6.69 -3.14
N TRP A 423 -12.16 -5.81 -3.87
CA TRP A 423 -13.56 -5.57 -3.59
C TRP A 423 -14.37 -6.75 -4.09
N GLN A 424 -15.15 -7.36 -3.20
CA GLN A 424 -16.20 -8.28 -3.59
C GLN A 424 -17.52 -7.60 -3.27
N PRO A 425 -18.41 -7.41 -4.26
CA PRO A 425 -19.75 -6.99 -3.94
C PRO A 425 -20.35 -8.04 -2.99
N GLU A 426 -21.15 -7.61 -2.03
CA GLU A 426 -22.05 -8.52 -1.34
C GLU A 426 -22.80 -9.28 -2.43
N ARG A 427 -22.74 -10.63 -2.42
CA ARG A 427 -23.65 -11.40 -3.26
C ARG A 427 -25.03 -10.95 -2.84
N ALA A 428 -25.70 -10.16 -3.69
CA ALA A 428 -27.12 -9.90 -3.55
C ALA A 428 -27.74 -11.27 -3.32
N GLY A 429 -28.32 -11.45 -2.13
CA GLY A 429 -28.78 -12.74 -1.67
C GLY A 429 -29.57 -13.40 -2.80
N ALA A 430 -29.19 -14.64 -3.13
CA ALA A 430 -30.10 -15.51 -3.85
C ALA A 430 -31.36 -15.55 -3.00
N VAL A 431 -32.34 -14.72 -3.35
CA VAL A 431 -33.71 -14.86 -2.89
C VAL A 431 -34.08 -16.25 -3.37
N ALA A 432 -34.10 -17.20 -2.43
CA ALA A 432 -34.59 -18.53 -2.66
C ALA A 432 -36.02 -18.35 -3.18
N GLY A 433 -36.18 -18.52 -4.50
CA GLY A 433 -37.49 -18.63 -5.11
C GLY A 433 -38.12 -19.89 -4.54
N SER A 434 -39.04 -19.72 -3.60
CA SER A 434 -39.99 -20.75 -3.23
C SER A 434 -40.91 -20.96 -4.42
N SER A 435 -40.73 -22.07 -5.11
CA SER A 435 -41.75 -22.74 -5.91
C SER A 435 -42.96 -23.10 -5.06
#